data_AF-A0A8S0S7B8-F1
#
_entry.id   AF-A0A8S0S7B8-F1
#
_cell.length_a   1.000
_cell.length_b   1.000
_cell.length_c   1.000
_cell.angle_alpha   90.00
_cell.angle_beta   90.00
_cell.angle_gamma   90.00
#
_symmetry.space_group_name_H-M   'P 1'
#
loop_
_entity.id
_entity.type
_entity.pdbx_description
1 polymer ?
#
loop_
_entity_poly.entity_id
_entity_poly.type
_entity_poly.pdbx_seq_one_letter_code
_entity_poly.pdbx_strand_id
1 'polypeptide(L)'
;MSYLDLSISALICVLLFKIFSPKVKVLKQLQDMPEHQGLTLHFVEDRLATLKNVIKEPELDKWNLYLGDWGYNTQKERDEAASIPRIHILQLSDFSKKLK
;
A
#
# COMPACT_ATOMS: atom_id res chain seq x y z
N MET A 1 -26.71 12.42 14.73
CA MET A 1 -26.41 12.66 13.30
C MET A 1 -25.09 13.40 13.29
N SER A 2 -23.94 12.77 13.17
CA SER A 2 -23.53 11.85 12.11
C SER A 2 -22.45 10.91 12.63
N TYR A 3 -22.67 9.61 12.46
CA TYR A 3 -21.60 8.62 12.42
C TYR A 3 -20.59 9.05 11.34
N LEU A 4 -19.31 9.18 11.71
CA LEU A 4 -18.12 8.77 10.96
C LEU A 4 -16.89 9.41 11.63
N ASP A 5 -16.47 8.76 12.72
CA ASP A 5 -15.23 9.00 13.44
C ASP A 5 -14.05 8.38 12.66
N LEU A 6 -13.89 8.78 11.39
CA LEU A 6 -12.69 8.52 10.57
C LEU A 6 -11.64 9.61 10.81
N SER A 7 -11.48 9.99 12.08
CA SER A 7 -10.40 10.87 12.51
C SER A 7 -9.10 10.06 12.49
N ILE A 8 -8.18 10.51 11.61
CA ILE A 8 -6.73 10.34 11.70
C ILE A 8 -6.19 8.96 11.27
N SER A 9 -5.47 8.96 10.15
CA SER A 9 -4.53 7.91 9.70
C SER A 9 -5.12 6.78 8.85
N ALA A 10 -5.20 7.01 7.53
CA ALA A 10 -4.61 6.13 6.51
C ALA A 10 -5.16 6.52 5.15
N LEU A 11 -4.35 7.15 4.31
CA LEU A 11 -4.61 7.08 2.87
C LEU A 11 -4.20 5.67 2.43
N ILE A 12 -5.18 4.77 2.43
CA ILE A 12 -5.02 3.45 1.84
C ILE A 12 -5.18 3.63 0.33
N CYS A 13 -4.08 3.72 -0.40
CA CYS A 13 -4.13 3.72 -1.85
C CYS A 13 -4.36 2.28 -2.33
N VAL A 14 -5.60 1.79 -2.23
CA VAL A 14 -5.99 0.55 -2.90
C VAL A 14 -6.18 0.86 -4.38
N LEU A 15 -5.18 0.44 -5.15
CA LEU A 15 -5.30 -0.01 -6.54
C LEU A 15 -6.50 0.51 -7.33
N LEU A 16 -6.31 1.47 -8.22
CA LEU A 16 -7.06 1.46 -9.48
C LEU A 16 -6.20 1.88 -10.68
N PHE A 17 -6.15 0.94 -11.62
CA PHE A 17 -5.97 1.09 -13.06
C PHE A 17 -4.68 1.71 -13.57
N LYS A 18 -3.74 0.83 -13.97
CA LYS A 18 -3.00 0.89 -15.24
C LYS A 18 -2.72 2.32 -15.77
N ILE A 19 -2.22 3.19 -14.89
CA ILE A 19 -1.68 4.48 -15.31
C ILE A 19 -0.42 4.09 -16.08
N PHE A 20 -0.30 4.54 -17.34
CA PHE A 20 0.88 4.31 -18.18
C PHE A 20 2.18 4.91 -17.58
N SER A 21 2.11 5.49 -16.38
CA SER A 21 3.22 6.02 -15.62
C SER A 21 3.74 4.99 -14.59
N PRO A 22 5.06 4.97 -14.32
CA PRO A 22 5.63 4.13 -13.26
C PRO A 22 4.94 4.38 -11.92
N LYS A 23 4.46 3.32 -11.25
CA LYS A 23 3.76 3.41 -9.96
C LYS A 23 4.55 4.22 -8.92
N VAL A 24 5.87 4.08 -8.91
CA VAL A 24 6.81 4.89 -8.10
C VAL A 24 6.56 6.40 -8.26
N LYS A 25 6.38 6.89 -9.49
CA LYS A 25 6.15 8.31 -9.77
C LYS A 25 4.83 8.79 -9.15
N VAL A 26 3.78 7.97 -9.25
CA VAL A 26 2.48 8.30 -8.65
C VAL A 26 2.57 8.36 -7.14
N LEU A 27 3.28 7.41 -6.50
CA LEU A 27 3.50 7.45 -5.04
C LEU A 27 4.29 8.70 -4.62
N LYS A 28 5.31 9.09 -5.39
CA LYS A 28 6.04 10.35 -5.16
C LYS A 28 5.15 11.59 -5.33
N GLN A 29 4.21 11.59 -6.28
CA GLN A 29 3.27 12.70 -6.39
C GLN A 29 2.28 12.75 -5.23
N LEU A 30 1.74 11.59 -4.82
CA LEU A 30 0.79 11.49 -3.72
C LEU A 30 1.42 11.93 -2.39
N GLN A 31 2.66 11.53 -2.10
CA GLN A 31 3.31 11.90 -0.83
C GLN A 31 3.61 13.41 -0.71
N ASP A 32 3.65 14.13 -1.83
CA ASP A 32 3.97 15.56 -1.91
C ASP A 32 2.72 16.44 -1.91
N MET A 33 1.52 15.83 -1.97
CA MET A 33 0.25 16.55 -1.86
C MET A 33 0.11 17.19 -0.46
N PRO A 34 -0.27 18.48 -0.36
CA PRO A 34 -0.48 19.16 0.91
C PRO A 34 -1.46 18.43 1.85
N GLU A 35 -2.50 17.83 1.29
CA GLU A 35 -3.55 17.11 2.00
C GLU A 35 -3.04 15.82 2.65
N HIS A 36 -1.90 15.30 2.17
CA HIS A 36 -1.29 14.08 2.68
C HIS A 36 -0.14 14.36 3.66
N GLN A 37 0.19 15.63 3.90
CA GLN A 37 1.21 15.99 4.87
C GLN A 37 0.76 15.62 6.29
N GLY A 38 1.60 14.87 6.99
CA GLY A 38 1.30 14.36 8.34
C GLY A 38 0.41 13.11 8.38
N LEU A 39 -0.04 12.60 7.22
CA LEU A 39 -0.75 11.32 7.15
C LEU A 39 0.23 10.16 7.09
N THR A 40 -0.19 9.02 7.65
CA THR A 40 0.50 7.75 7.41
C THR A 40 0.03 7.19 6.06
N LEU A 41 1.00 6.91 5.18
CA LEU A 41 0.73 6.45 3.82
C LEU A 41 0.82 4.93 3.75
N HIS A 42 -0.23 4.30 3.20
CA HIS A 42 -0.31 2.84 3.06
C HIS A 42 -0.50 2.47 1.58
N PHE A 43 0.38 1.62 1.07
CA PHE A 43 0.31 1.11 -0.28
C PHE A 43 0.01 -0.39 -0.27
N VAL A 44 -1.15 -0.77 -0.81
CA VAL A 44 -1.60 -2.17 -0.90
C VAL A 44 -1.59 -2.59 -2.36
N GLU A 45 -0.89 -3.68 -2.66
CA GLU A 45 -0.71 -4.19 -4.02
C GLU A 45 -0.82 -5.71 -4.01
N ASP A 46 -1.23 -6.31 -5.12
CA ASP A 46 -1.32 -7.77 -5.28
C ASP A 46 -0.10 -8.38 -5.97
N ARG A 47 0.76 -7.56 -6.59
CA ARG A 47 1.99 -7.94 -7.29
C ARG A 47 3.24 -7.61 -6.48
N LEU A 48 3.94 -8.65 -6.03
CA LEU A 48 5.21 -8.50 -5.29
C LEU A 48 6.27 -7.70 -6.06
N ALA A 49 6.38 -7.89 -7.38
CA ALA A 49 7.36 -7.18 -8.20
C ALA A 49 7.21 -5.65 -8.13
N THR A 50 5.97 -5.15 -7.98
CA THR A 50 5.70 -3.72 -7.81
C THR A 50 6.17 -3.23 -6.45
N LEU A 51 5.90 -3.97 -5.37
CA LEU A 51 6.37 -3.62 -4.03
C LEU A 51 7.90 -3.59 -3.97
N LYS A 52 8.58 -4.55 -4.60
CA LYS A 52 10.04 -4.56 -4.72
C LYS A 52 10.59 -3.33 -5.45
N ASN A 53 9.90 -2.84 -6.47
CA ASN A 53 10.31 -1.62 -7.17
C ASN A 53 10.12 -0.38 -6.30
N VAL A 54 9.11 -0.36 -5.44
CA VAL A 54 8.92 0.73 -4.45
C VAL A 54 10.03 0.71 -3.40
N ILE A 55 10.44 -0.47 -2.92
CA ILE A 55 11.54 -0.61 -1.94
C ILE A 55 12.88 -0.11 -2.49
N LYS A 56 13.10 -0.14 -3.80
CA LYS A 56 14.33 0.37 -4.43
C LYS A 56 14.44 1.90 -4.39
N GLU A 57 13.39 2.59 -3.98
CA GLU A 57 13.29 4.05 -4.02
C GLU A 57 13.27 4.59 -2.58
N PRO A 58 14.41 5.05 -2.05
CA PRO A 58 14.52 5.48 -0.64
C PRO A 58 13.55 6.61 -0.28
N GLU A 59 13.17 7.45 -1.24
CA GLU A 59 12.16 8.49 -1.06
C GLU A 59 10.79 7.95 -0.63
N LEU A 60 10.50 6.68 -0.94
CA LEU A 60 9.26 5.98 -0.62
C LEU A 60 9.34 5.19 0.69
N ASP A 61 10.42 5.30 1.47
CA ASP A 61 10.59 4.62 2.77
C ASP A 61 9.63 5.09 3.86
N LYS A 62 8.83 6.12 3.60
CA LYS A 62 7.71 6.53 4.47
C LYS A 62 6.42 5.74 4.23
N TRP A 63 6.34 4.97 3.15
CA TRP A 63 5.15 4.19 2.80
C TRP A 63 5.15 2.83 3.50
N ASN A 64 4.05 2.49 4.17
CA ASN A 64 3.81 1.14 4.64
C ASN A 64 3.34 0.27 3.46
N LEU A 65 4.04 -0.84 3.22
CA LEU A 65 3.82 -1.68 2.04
C LEU A 65 3.09 -2.96 2.41
N TYR A 66 2.04 -3.29 1.66
CA TYR A 66 1.23 -4.48 1.90
C TYR A 66 1.06 -5.30 0.63
N LEU A 67 1.29 -6.61 0.73
CA LEU A 67 0.90 -7.58 -0.27
C LEU A 67 -0.47 -8.16 0.10
N GLY A 68 -1.50 -7.87 -0.68
CA GLY A 68 -2.82 -8.50 -0.50
C GLY A 68 -2.77 -9.96 -0.91
N ASP A 69 -3.13 -10.89 -0.02
CA ASP A 69 -3.07 -12.33 -0.28
C ASP A 69 -4.21 -12.87 -1.16
N TRP A 70 -5.18 -12.02 -1.48
CA TRP A 70 -6.40 -12.32 -2.24
C TRP A 70 -6.30 -11.97 -3.73
N GLY A 71 -5.12 -11.56 -4.21
CA GLY A 71 -4.89 -11.17 -5.61
C GLY A 71 -4.21 -12.25 -6.46
N TYR A 72 -3.58 -11.85 -7.57
CA TYR A 72 -2.97 -12.78 -8.53
C TYR A 72 -1.61 -13.38 -8.09
N ASN A 73 -1.19 -13.19 -6.84
CA ASN A 73 0.09 -13.72 -6.36
C ASN A 73 0.03 -15.23 -6.08
N THR A 74 1.16 -15.87 -6.32
CA THR A 74 1.41 -17.28 -6.02
C THR A 74 1.83 -17.47 -4.55
N GLN A 75 1.73 -18.70 -4.04
CA GLN A 75 2.23 -19.01 -2.70
C GLN A 75 3.72 -18.68 -2.56
N LYS A 76 4.52 -18.95 -3.60
CA LYS A 76 5.94 -18.59 -3.63
C LYS A 76 6.18 -17.09 -3.47
N GLU A 77 5.37 -16.25 -4.12
CA GLU A 77 5.47 -14.80 -3.96
C GLU A 77 5.04 -14.35 -2.56
N ARG A 78 4.05 -15.01 -1.94
CA ARG A 78 3.70 -14.73 -0.54
C ARG A 78 4.83 -15.11 0.41
N ASP A 79 5.42 -16.29 0.24
CA ASP A 79 6.55 -16.75 1.06
C ASP A 79 7.75 -15.82 0.92
N GLU A 80 8.03 -15.37 -0.31
CA GLU A 80 9.07 -14.37 -0.58
C GLU A 80 8.74 -13.02 0.07
N ALA A 81 7.49 -12.55 -0.03
CA ALA A 81 7.06 -11.32 0.62
C ALA A 81 7.21 -11.39 2.15
N ALA A 82 6.87 -12.53 2.76
CA ALA A 82 7.04 -12.77 4.19
C ALA A 82 8.51 -12.70 4.63
N SER A 83 9.45 -13.01 3.71
CA SER A 83 10.89 -12.90 3.97
C SER A 83 11.42 -11.47 3.90
N ILE A 84 10.64 -10.52 3.38
CA ILE A 84 11.03 -9.11 3.22
C ILE A 84 10.45 -8.31 4.39
N PRO A 85 11.26 -7.82 5.35
CA PRO A 85 10.74 -7.14 6.55
C PRO A 85 9.90 -5.90 6.26
N ARG A 86 10.08 -5.30 5.09
CA ARG A 86 9.38 -4.09 4.65
C ARG A 86 7.96 -4.35 4.11
N ILE A 87 7.63 -5.59 3.79
CA ILE A 87 6.34 -5.96 3.20
C ILE A 87 5.52 -6.71 4.24
N HIS A 88 4.30 -6.25 4.45
CA HIS A 88 3.33 -6.95 5.29
C HIS A 88 2.34 -7.70 4.41
N ILE A 89 2.16 -9.00 4.64
CA ILE A 89 1.06 -9.73 4.01
C ILE A 89 -0.23 -9.28 4.69
N LEU A 90 -1.20 -8.88 3.88
CA LEU A 90 -2.51 -8.44 4.33
C LEU A 90 -3.54 -9.47 3.88
N GLN A 91 -4.38 -9.92 4.82
CA GLN A 91 -5.54 -10.76 4.52
C GLN A 91 -6.78 -9.89 4.29
N LEU A 92 -7.70 -10.34 3.43
CA LEU A 92 -8.89 -9.58 3.06
C LEU A 92 -9.79 -9.30 4.29
N SER A 93 -9.81 -10.24 5.23
CA SER A 93 -10.52 -10.13 6.51
C SER A 93 -9.97 -8.99 7.37
N ASP A 94 -8.64 -8.83 7.42
CA ASP A 94 -7.97 -7.78 8.18
C ASP A 94 -8.05 -6.43 7.49
N PHE A 95 -8.01 -6.43 6.15
CA PHE A 95 -8.27 -5.23 5.36
C PHE A 95 -9.66 -4.65 5.65
N SER A 96 -10.68 -5.52 5.63
CA SER A 96 -12.08 -5.14 5.87
C SER A 96 -12.33 -4.61 7.30
N LYS A 97 -11.50 -5.00 8.27
CA LYS A 97 -11.54 -4.47 9.65
C LYS A 97 -10.86 -3.10 9.77
N LYS A 98 -9.87 -2.81 8.92
CA LYS A 98 -9.16 -1.52 8.90
C LYS A 98 -9.92 -0.40 8.18
N LEU A 99 -10.97 -0.73 7.44
CA LEU A 99 -11.83 0.22 6.72
C LEU A 99 -13.10 0.62 7.49
N LYS A 100 -13.36 0.03 8.66
CA LYS A 100 -14.52 0.29 9.51
C LYS A 100 -14.15 1.20 10.67
#